data_AF-A0A399Z1U4-F1
#
_entry.id   AF-A0A399Z1U4-F1
#
_cell.length_a   1.000
_cell.length_b   1.000
_cell.length_c   1.000
_cell.angle_alpha   90.00
_cell.angle_beta   90.00
_cell.angle_gamma   90.00
#
_symmetry.space_group_name_H-M   'P 1'
#
loop_
_entity.id
_entity.type
_entity.pdbx_description
1 polymer ?
#
loop_
_entity_poly.entity_id
_entity_poly.type
_entity_poly.pdbx_seq_one_letter_code
_entity_poly.pdbx_strand_id
1 'polypeptide(L)'
;MKPYRYFDYVMGLFVAVLLLSNLLSSAKIIDTGLIIGGIPLEFDAGTLVFPISYIFGDVLTEVYGYRRSRRVIWMGFFATALLGFFVWLAGVLPAPAWWSESVGQPAFDAVLGGISGLVVASLSAYWLGEFSNSYVLAKMKVATKGRWLPLRTVTSTLIGQALDTVTFFLIATALGVFPFEALPSLMLTNYLLKCGIEALFTPVTVRAVSMLKHAENEDYYDVDTDFNPFRFGA
;
A
#
# COMPACT_ATOMS: atom_id res chain seq x y z
N MET A 1 4.25 11.00 27.50
CA MET A 1 3.47 10.41 26.39
C MET A 1 2.87 9.11 26.92
N LYS A 2 1.55 8.91 26.85
CA LYS A 2 0.95 7.64 27.31
C LYS A 2 1.46 6.47 26.45
N PRO A 3 1.96 5.37 27.05
CA PRO A 3 2.29 4.16 26.33
C PRO A 3 0.99 3.42 25.97
N TYR A 4 0.71 3.26 24.68
CA TYR A 4 -0.37 2.39 24.23
C TYR A 4 0.11 0.95 24.26
N ARG A 5 -0.72 0.04 24.75
CA ARG A 5 -0.31 -1.35 24.99
C ARG A 5 -0.22 -2.16 23.70
N TYR A 6 -0.98 -1.80 22.67
CA TYR A 6 -1.04 -2.55 21.42
C TYR A 6 -0.38 -1.87 20.22
N PHE A 7 0.01 -0.60 20.32
CA PHE A 7 0.56 0.18 19.21
C PHE A 7 1.76 -0.50 18.53
N ASP A 8 2.72 -1.00 19.31
CA ASP A 8 3.93 -1.64 18.77
C ASP A 8 3.62 -2.96 18.05
N TYR A 9 2.64 -3.73 18.54
CA TYR A 9 2.19 -4.96 17.89
C TYR A 9 1.45 -4.67 16.58
N VAL A 10 0.58 -3.66 16.57
CA VAL A 10 -0.15 -3.21 15.38
C VAL A 10 0.84 -2.68 14.33
N MET A 11 1.83 -1.89 14.75
CA MET A 11 2.91 -1.41 13.89
C MET A 11 3.72 -2.57 13.30
N GLY A 12 4.16 -3.52 14.13
CA GLY A 12 4.92 -4.69 13.67
C GLY A 12 4.14 -5.54 12.66
N LEU A 13 2.85 -5.74 12.91
CA LEU A 13 1.98 -6.49 12.01
C LEU A 13 1.73 -5.74 10.69
N PHE A 14 1.53 -4.43 10.72
CA PHE A 14 1.43 -3.61 9.52
C PHE A 14 2.70 -3.72 8.65
N VAL A 15 3.88 -3.58 9.26
CA VAL A 15 5.15 -3.71 8.54
C VAL A 15 5.30 -5.11 7.93
N ALA A 16 4.96 -6.17 8.68
CA ALA A 16 5.02 -7.54 8.17
C ALA A 16 4.08 -7.76 6.96
N VAL A 17 2.84 -7.27 7.04
CA VAL A 17 1.85 -7.32 5.94
C VAL A 17 2.37 -6.57 4.71
N LEU A 18 3.00 -5.41 4.90
CA LEU A 18 3.52 -4.58 3.82
C LEU A 18 4.74 -5.24 3.12
N LEU A 19 5.63 -5.90 3.89
CA LEU A 19 6.73 -6.69 3.33
C LEU A 19 6.22 -7.93 2.59
N LEU A 20 5.24 -8.65 3.14
CA LEU A 20 4.61 -9.80 2.49
C LEU A 20 3.93 -9.41 1.17
N SER A 21 3.26 -8.25 1.14
CA SER A 21 2.64 -7.74 -0.09
C SER A 21 3.69 -7.55 -1.19
N ASN A 22 4.83 -6.90 -0.90
CA ASN A 22 5.91 -6.72 -1.88
C ASN A 22 6.49 -8.05 -2.38
N LEU A 23 6.72 -9.00 -1.47
CA LEU A 23 7.26 -10.32 -1.82
C LEU A 23 6.30 -11.09 -2.74
N LEU A 24 5.02 -11.15 -2.39
CA LEU A 24 4.00 -11.85 -3.18
C LEU A 24 3.77 -11.19 -4.53
N SER A 25 3.79 -9.86 -4.57
CA SER A 25 3.62 -9.07 -5.81
C SER A 25 4.72 -9.40 -6.83
N SER A 26 5.96 -9.58 -6.37
CA SER A 26 7.08 -10.02 -7.21
C SER A 26 7.02 -11.50 -7.59
N ALA A 27 6.54 -12.35 -6.67
CA ALA A 27 6.65 -13.79 -6.83
C ALA A 27 5.59 -14.40 -7.76
N LYS A 28 4.39 -13.83 -7.86
CA LYS A 28 3.29 -14.47 -8.60
C LYS A 28 2.24 -13.49 -9.13
N ILE A 29 1.91 -13.67 -10.41
CA ILE A 29 0.69 -13.15 -11.03
C ILE A 29 -0.40 -14.23 -11.00
N ILE A 30 -1.63 -13.82 -10.71
CA ILE A 30 -2.81 -14.67 -10.65
C ILE A 30 -3.75 -14.29 -11.79
N ASP A 31 -4.04 -15.26 -12.65
CA ASP A 31 -5.08 -15.16 -13.66
C ASP A 31 -6.43 -15.58 -13.05
N THR A 32 -7.44 -14.72 -13.18
CA THR A 32 -8.81 -15.00 -12.71
C THR A 32 -9.65 -15.78 -13.71
N GLY A 33 -9.21 -15.89 -14.97
CA GLY A 33 -9.97 -16.47 -16.09
C GLY A 33 -11.13 -15.59 -16.58
N LEU A 34 -11.29 -14.38 -16.02
CA LEU A 34 -12.31 -13.42 -16.42
C LEU A 34 -11.75 -12.42 -17.43
N ILE A 35 -12.57 -11.98 -18.38
CA ILE A 35 -12.20 -10.99 -19.39
C ILE A 35 -13.23 -9.85 -19.36
N ILE A 36 -12.77 -8.61 -19.16
CA ILE A 36 -13.60 -7.40 -19.24
C ILE A 36 -13.11 -6.54 -20.40
N GLY A 37 -13.98 -6.28 -21.37
CA GLY A 37 -13.65 -5.39 -22.49
C GLY A 37 -12.49 -5.88 -23.38
N GLY A 38 -12.24 -7.19 -23.43
CA GLY A 38 -11.12 -7.78 -24.17
C GLY A 38 -9.80 -7.81 -23.38
N ILE A 39 -9.79 -7.37 -22.13
CA ILE A 39 -8.63 -7.39 -21.24
C ILE A 39 -8.78 -8.56 -20.26
N PRO A 40 -7.85 -9.54 -20.23
CA PRO A 40 -7.86 -10.59 -19.22
C PRO A 40 -7.63 -9.96 -17.85
N LEU A 41 -8.35 -10.40 -16.82
CA LEU A 41 -8.20 -9.86 -15.47
C LEU A 41 -7.12 -10.64 -14.72
N GLU A 42 -5.92 -10.08 -14.74
CA GLU A 42 -4.76 -10.58 -14.01
C GLU A 42 -4.39 -9.60 -12.91
N PHE A 43 -3.94 -10.12 -11.77
CA PHE A 43 -3.47 -9.30 -10.67
C PHE A 43 -2.29 -9.97 -9.96
N ASP A 44 -1.47 -9.16 -9.32
CA ASP A 44 -0.33 -9.64 -8.55
C ASP A 44 -0.79 -10.22 -7.20
N ALA A 45 -0.12 -11.26 -6.70
CA ALA A 45 -0.51 -11.91 -5.46
C ALA A 45 -0.38 -10.98 -4.22
N GLY A 46 0.39 -9.89 -4.31
CA GLY A 46 0.51 -8.87 -3.27
C GLY A 46 -0.81 -8.16 -2.98
N THR A 47 -1.68 -8.06 -3.98
CA THR A 47 -3.01 -7.44 -3.90
C THR A 47 -3.99 -8.23 -3.02
N LEU A 48 -3.72 -9.51 -2.72
CA LEU A 48 -4.50 -10.26 -1.72
C LEU A 48 -4.25 -9.76 -0.29
N VAL A 49 -3.03 -9.30 -0.02
CA VAL A 49 -2.58 -8.87 1.30
C VAL A 49 -2.81 -7.37 1.50
N PHE A 50 -2.87 -6.61 0.41
CA PHE A 50 -3.06 -5.16 0.43
C PHE A 50 -4.29 -4.67 1.21
N PRO A 51 -5.49 -5.30 1.14
CA PRO A 51 -6.65 -4.91 1.93
C PRO A 51 -6.40 -4.94 3.44
N ILE A 52 -5.60 -5.92 3.90
CA ILE A 52 -5.23 -6.04 5.31
C ILE A 52 -4.42 -4.81 5.74
N SER A 53 -3.51 -4.34 4.89
CA SER A 53 -2.70 -3.14 5.17
C SER A 53 -3.56 -1.87 5.28
N TYR A 54 -4.63 -1.74 4.49
CA TYR A 54 -5.59 -0.63 4.60
C TYR A 54 -6.34 -0.65 5.93
N ILE A 55 -6.84 -1.81 6.34
CA ILE A 55 -7.51 -1.95 7.64
C ILE A 55 -6.60 -1.48 8.76
N PHE A 56 -5.31 -1.85 8.71
CA PHE A 56 -4.32 -1.36 9.67
C PHE A 56 -4.13 0.16 9.57
N GLY A 57 -4.03 0.74 8.37
CA GLY A 57 -3.92 2.18 8.18
C GLY A 57 -5.10 2.96 8.76
N ASP A 58 -6.32 2.48 8.54
CA ASP A 58 -7.56 3.07 9.04
C ASP A 58 -7.61 2.97 10.57
N VAL A 59 -7.39 1.77 11.12
CA VAL A 59 -7.33 1.54 12.57
C VAL A 59 -6.27 2.41 13.23
N LEU A 60 -5.08 2.51 12.64
CA LEU A 60 -3.99 3.31 13.18
C LEU A 60 -4.33 4.79 13.23
N THR A 61 -4.94 5.29 12.16
CA THR A 61 -5.31 6.70 12.03
C THR A 61 -6.46 7.04 12.96
N GLU A 62 -7.45 6.16 13.10
CA GLU A 62 -8.65 6.42 13.90
C GLU A 62 -8.46 6.16 15.41
N VAL A 63 -7.57 5.25 15.81
CA VAL A 63 -7.32 4.93 17.24
C VAL A 63 -6.18 5.75 17.80
N TYR A 64 -5.07 5.93 17.05
CA TYR A 64 -3.84 6.53 17.57
C TYR A 64 -3.54 7.93 17.01
N GLY A 65 -4.40 8.42 16.12
CA GLY A 65 -4.29 9.74 15.48
C GLY A 65 -3.30 9.77 14.30
N TYR A 66 -3.53 10.70 13.39
CA TYR A 66 -2.76 10.82 12.14
C TYR A 66 -1.25 11.00 12.36
N ARG A 67 -0.84 11.70 13.44
CA ARG A 67 0.58 11.91 13.78
C ARG A 67 1.32 10.60 14.07
N ARG A 68 0.69 9.63 14.73
CA ARG A 68 1.32 8.33 15.03
C ARG A 68 1.19 7.37 13.84
N SER A 69 0.08 7.40 13.13
CA SER A 69 -0.12 6.66 11.88
C SER A 69 1.00 6.95 10.87
N ARG A 70 1.37 8.23 10.71
CA ARG A 70 2.52 8.64 9.87
C ARG A 70 3.82 7.94 10.27
N ARG A 71 4.13 7.81 11.56
CA ARG A 71 5.35 7.11 12.01
C ARG A 71 5.34 5.65 11.54
N VAL A 72 4.20 4.97 11.65
CA VAL A 72 4.07 3.56 11.22
C VAL A 72 4.25 3.44 9.71
N ILE A 73 3.67 4.35 8.93
CA ILE A 73 3.82 4.38 7.47
C ILE A 73 5.30 4.58 7.08
N TRP A 74 6.00 5.55 7.69
CA TRP A 74 7.43 5.75 7.44
C TRP A 74 8.29 4.56 7.86
N MET A 75 7.94 3.88 8.95
CA MET A 75 8.61 2.64 9.34
C MET A 75 8.37 1.51 8.32
N GLY A 76 7.16 1.41 7.76
CA GLY A 76 6.84 0.51 6.66
C GLY A 76 7.69 0.79 5.41
N PHE A 77 7.80 2.06 5.01
CA PHE A 77 8.64 2.46 3.88
C PHE A 77 10.13 2.22 4.11
N PHE A 78 10.61 2.49 5.32
CA PHE A 78 11.99 2.19 5.66
C PHE A 78 12.24 0.67 5.62
N ALA A 79 11.32 -0.13 6.14
CA ALA A 79 11.43 -1.59 6.10
C ALA A 79 11.42 -2.13 4.67
N THR A 80 10.59 -1.60 3.78
CA THR A 80 10.60 -2.00 2.36
C THR A 80 11.84 -1.53 1.63
N ALA A 81 12.35 -0.33 1.93
CA ALA A 81 13.63 0.12 1.41
C ALA A 81 14.77 -0.82 1.83
N LEU A 82 14.80 -1.26 3.09
CA LEU A 82 15.75 -2.26 3.56
C LEU A 82 15.58 -3.60 2.84
N LEU A 83 14.35 -4.08 2.67
CA LEU A 83 14.05 -5.31 1.91
C LEU A 83 14.62 -5.21 0.49
N GLY A 84 14.29 -4.14 -0.24
CA GLY A 84 14.78 -3.92 -1.59
C GLY A 84 16.31 -3.84 -1.67
N PHE A 85 16.94 -3.14 -0.72
CA PHE A 85 18.40 -3.04 -0.64
C PHE A 85 19.08 -4.39 -0.40
N PHE A 86 18.62 -5.17 0.58
CA PHE A 86 19.25 -6.45 0.90
C PHE A 86 18.96 -7.53 -0.16
N VAL A 87 17.79 -7.51 -0.79
CA VAL A 87 17.50 -8.39 -1.93
C VAL A 87 18.41 -8.06 -3.12
N TRP A 88 18.56 -6.77 -3.44
CA TRP A 88 19.50 -6.32 -4.47
C TRP A 88 20.94 -6.71 -4.15
N LEU A 89 21.38 -6.48 -2.90
CA LEU A 89 22.73 -6.84 -2.46
C LEU A 89 22.98 -8.33 -2.58
N ALA A 90 22.01 -9.16 -2.17
CA ALA A 90 22.09 -10.61 -2.31
C ALA A 90 22.17 -11.06 -3.77
N GLY A 91 21.47 -10.37 -4.69
CA GLY A 91 21.49 -10.68 -6.12
C GLY A 91 22.80 -10.33 -6.83
N VAL A 92 23.53 -9.30 -6.37
CA VAL A 92 24.81 -8.88 -6.98
C VAL A 92 26.01 -9.67 -6.45
N LEU A 93 25.91 -10.25 -5.25
CA LEU A 93 26.99 -11.01 -4.65
C LEU A 93 27.20 -12.36 -5.36
N PRO A 94 28.46 -12.82 -5.51
CA PRO A 94 28.77 -14.04 -6.24
C PRO A 94 28.26 -15.27 -5.49
N ALA A 95 27.59 -16.16 -6.22
CA ALA A 95 27.11 -17.43 -5.70
C ALA A 95 28.09 -18.59 -5.98
N PRO A 96 28.19 -19.59 -5.08
CA PRO A 96 28.99 -20.79 -5.32
C PRO A 96 28.35 -21.71 -6.37
N ALA A 97 29.16 -22.53 -7.05
CA ALA A 97 28.73 -23.38 -8.16
C ALA A 97 27.56 -24.32 -7.81
N TRP A 98 27.58 -24.95 -6.62
CA TRP A 98 26.52 -25.86 -6.17
C TRP A 98 25.14 -25.17 -6.03
N TRP A 99 25.12 -23.87 -5.70
CA TRP A 99 23.88 -23.11 -5.61
C TRP A 99 23.36 -22.77 -7.01
N SER A 100 24.27 -22.42 -7.92
CA SER A 100 23.95 -22.13 -9.32
C SER A 100 23.35 -23.35 -10.05
N GLU A 101 23.77 -24.56 -9.68
CA GLU A 101 23.24 -25.82 -10.22
C GLU A 101 21.88 -26.24 -9.63
N SER A 102 21.51 -25.74 -8.44
CA SER A 102 20.26 -26.13 -7.77
C SER A 102 19.14 -25.13 -7.99
N VAL A 103 19.30 -23.90 -7.48
CA VAL A 103 18.32 -22.82 -7.65
C VAL A 103 18.70 -21.96 -8.84
N GLY A 104 19.98 -21.55 -8.92
CA GLY A 104 20.45 -20.68 -9.98
C GLY A 104 20.11 -19.20 -9.79
N GLN A 105 20.99 -18.34 -10.29
CA GLN A 105 20.75 -16.90 -10.39
C GLN A 105 19.45 -16.57 -11.15
N PRO A 106 19.11 -17.25 -12.27
CA PRO A 106 17.90 -16.92 -13.03
C PRO A 106 16.60 -17.07 -12.21
N ALA A 107 16.51 -18.08 -11.34
CA ALA A 107 15.33 -18.27 -10.50
C ALA A 107 15.25 -17.21 -9.39
N PHE A 108 16.40 -16.84 -8.82
CA PHE A 108 16.48 -15.74 -7.85
C PHE A 108 16.02 -14.42 -8.47
N ASP A 109 16.55 -14.07 -9.65
CA ASP A 109 16.22 -12.82 -10.33
C ASP A 109 14.75 -12.79 -10.78
N ALA A 110 14.21 -13.93 -11.25
CA ALA A 110 12.82 -14.04 -11.67
C ALA A 110 11.81 -13.81 -10.52
N VAL A 111 12.13 -14.25 -9.30
CA VAL A 111 11.21 -14.15 -8.15
C VAL A 111 11.46 -12.90 -7.32
N LEU A 112 12.73 -12.56 -7.07
CA LEU A 112 13.13 -11.54 -6.11
C LEU A 112 13.73 -10.29 -6.77
N GLY A 113 14.23 -10.39 -8.01
CA GLY A 113 14.87 -9.27 -8.71
C GLY A 113 13.95 -8.05 -8.87
N GLY A 114 12.65 -8.28 -9.04
CA GLY A 114 11.63 -7.24 -9.16
C GLY A 114 11.37 -6.44 -7.89
N ILE A 115 11.71 -6.95 -6.70
CA ILE A 115 11.38 -6.33 -5.40
C ILE A 115 11.97 -4.92 -5.30
N SER A 116 13.22 -4.73 -5.73
CA SER A 116 13.86 -3.40 -5.72
C SER A 116 13.08 -2.36 -6.54
N GLY A 117 12.57 -2.77 -7.71
CA GLY A 117 11.71 -1.94 -8.56
C GLY A 117 10.34 -1.67 -7.94
N LEU A 118 9.73 -2.68 -7.31
CA LEU A 118 8.45 -2.52 -6.60
C LEU A 118 8.54 -1.56 -5.43
N VAL A 119 9.67 -1.52 -4.72
CA VAL A 119 9.92 -0.56 -3.64
C VAL A 119 9.95 0.87 -4.18
N VAL A 120 10.68 1.10 -5.28
CA VAL A 120 10.73 2.42 -5.93
C VAL A 120 9.35 2.82 -6.43
N ALA A 121 8.64 1.90 -7.09
CA ALA A 121 7.28 2.11 -7.56
C ALA A 121 6.32 2.46 -6.43
N SER A 122 6.38 1.73 -5.30
CA SER A 122 5.55 1.98 -4.11
C SER A 122 5.79 3.35 -3.51
N LEU A 123 7.04 3.77 -3.38
CA LEU A 123 7.40 5.08 -2.83
C LEU A 123 6.89 6.22 -3.72
N SER A 124 7.11 6.10 -5.03
CA SER A 124 6.64 7.09 -6.00
C SER A 124 5.11 7.15 -6.09
N ALA A 125 4.45 5.99 -6.08
CA ALA A 125 3.00 5.87 -6.09
C ALA A 125 2.37 6.49 -4.84
N TYR A 126 2.92 6.22 -3.66
CA TYR A 126 2.46 6.83 -2.42
C TYR A 126 2.55 8.36 -2.46
N TRP A 127 3.67 8.90 -2.96
CA TRP A 127 3.86 10.36 -3.04
C TRP A 127 2.83 11.02 -3.96
N LEU A 128 2.63 10.46 -5.15
CA LEU A 128 1.68 11.01 -6.12
C LEU A 128 0.22 10.74 -5.73
N GLY A 129 -0.08 9.57 -5.16
CA GLY A 129 -1.41 9.18 -4.69
C GLY A 129 -1.85 10.00 -3.49
N GLU A 130 -1.03 10.11 -2.45
CA GLU A 130 -1.37 10.87 -1.24
C GLU A 130 -1.44 12.38 -1.51
N PHE A 131 -0.52 12.91 -2.33
CA PHE A 131 -0.58 14.31 -2.78
C PHE A 131 -1.87 14.60 -3.53
N SER A 132 -2.25 13.72 -4.46
CA SER A 132 -3.46 13.90 -5.26
C SER A 132 -4.74 13.76 -4.44
N ASN A 133 -4.80 12.77 -3.53
CA ASN A 133 -5.92 12.62 -2.60
C ASN A 133 -6.12 13.91 -1.77
N SER A 134 -5.05 14.39 -1.15
CA SER A 134 -5.07 15.61 -0.32
C SER A 134 -5.46 16.85 -1.13
N TYR A 135 -4.93 17.01 -2.34
CA TYR A 135 -5.25 18.12 -3.24
C TYR A 135 -6.73 18.12 -3.66
N VAL A 136 -7.26 16.96 -4.08
CA VAL A 136 -8.67 16.82 -4.48
C VAL A 136 -9.59 17.13 -3.31
N LEU A 137 -9.30 16.58 -2.12
CA LEU A 137 -10.08 16.82 -0.91
C LEU A 137 -10.14 18.32 -0.56
N ALA A 138 -8.99 19.01 -0.62
CA ALA A 138 -8.91 20.45 -0.36
C ALA A 138 -9.69 21.27 -1.40
N LYS A 139 -9.52 20.98 -2.70
CA LYS A 139 -10.20 21.69 -3.79
C LYS A 139 -11.72 21.49 -3.72
N MET A 140 -12.17 20.27 -3.44
CA MET A 140 -13.59 19.98 -3.28
C MET A 140 -14.17 20.64 -2.03
N LYS A 141 -13.43 20.74 -0.91
CA LYS A 141 -13.89 21.46 0.29
C LYS A 141 -14.23 22.93 -0.01
N VAL A 142 -13.41 23.58 -0.83
CA VAL A 142 -13.64 24.95 -1.30
C VAL A 142 -14.85 25.00 -2.22
N ALA A 143 -14.93 24.10 -3.21
CA ALA A 143 -16.03 24.05 -4.17
C ALA A 143 -17.40 23.76 -3.53
N THR A 144 -17.45 22.88 -2.54
CA THR A 144 -18.71 22.51 -1.85
C THR A 144 -19.05 23.40 -0.66
N LYS A 145 -18.26 24.45 -0.39
CA LYS A 145 -18.41 25.32 0.80
C LYS A 145 -18.50 24.51 2.11
N GLY A 146 -17.70 23.44 2.20
CA GLY A 146 -17.69 22.54 3.36
C GLY A 146 -18.86 21.53 3.43
N ARG A 147 -19.82 21.55 2.50
CA ARG A 147 -20.93 20.59 2.45
C ARG A 147 -20.49 19.25 1.80
N TRP A 148 -21.28 18.19 2.01
CA TRP A 148 -21.08 16.86 1.39
C TRP A 148 -19.71 16.23 1.68
N LEU A 149 -19.34 16.14 2.96
CA LEU A 149 -18.10 15.48 3.38
C LEU A 149 -17.96 14.03 2.86
N PRO A 150 -19.00 13.17 2.90
CA PRO A 150 -18.89 11.80 2.41
C PRO A 150 -18.55 11.71 0.92
N LEU A 151 -19.19 12.55 0.10
CA LEU A 151 -18.93 12.58 -1.35
C LEU A 151 -17.48 12.98 -1.65
N ARG A 152 -16.94 13.92 -0.87
CA ARG A 152 -15.56 14.40 -1.05
C ARG A 152 -14.53 13.33 -0.70
N THR A 153 -14.74 12.64 0.42
CA THR A 153 -13.84 11.56 0.85
C THR A 153 -13.84 10.41 -0.15
N VAL A 154 -15.02 9.93 -0.59
CA VAL A 154 -15.09 8.84 -1.57
C VAL A 154 -14.45 9.25 -2.90
N THR A 155 -14.74 10.46 -3.38
CA THR A 155 -14.19 10.94 -4.66
C THR A 155 -12.69 11.14 -4.59
N SER A 156 -12.15 11.67 -3.48
CA SER A 156 -10.72 11.87 -3.32
C SER A 156 -9.98 10.54 -3.17
N THR A 157 -10.55 9.56 -2.46
CA THR A 157 -10.00 8.20 -2.36
C THR A 157 -9.96 7.51 -3.72
N LEU A 158 -11.05 7.55 -4.50
CA LEU A 158 -11.07 6.95 -5.85
C LEU A 158 -10.01 7.56 -6.77
N ILE A 159 -9.88 8.89 -6.78
CA ILE A 159 -8.86 9.56 -7.60
C ILE A 159 -7.45 9.28 -7.09
N GLY A 160 -7.26 9.27 -5.76
CA GLY A 160 -5.99 8.94 -5.13
C GLY A 160 -5.54 7.52 -5.46
N GLN A 161 -6.44 6.53 -5.35
CA GLN A 161 -6.15 5.14 -5.69
C GLN A 161 -5.92 4.92 -7.18
N ALA A 162 -6.63 5.66 -8.04
CA ALA A 162 -6.39 5.60 -9.48
C ALA A 162 -4.96 6.07 -9.79
N LEU A 163 -4.55 7.24 -9.27
CA LEU A 163 -3.22 7.79 -9.50
C LEU A 163 -2.11 6.97 -8.84
N ASP A 164 -2.35 6.45 -7.63
CA ASP A 164 -1.46 5.48 -6.97
C ASP A 164 -1.23 4.26 -7.86
N THR A 165 -2.30 3.60 -8.29
CA THR A 165 -2.23 2.36 -9.08
C THR A 165 -1.59 2.60 -10.44
N VAL A 166 -1.96 3.69 -11.13
CA VAL A 166 -1.36 4.09 -12.41
C VAL A 166 0.14 4.32 -12.25
N THR A 167 0.53 5.13 -11.26
CA THR A 167 1.94 5.46 -11.00
C THR A 167 2.74 4.21 -10.65
N PHE A 168 2.20 3.37 -9.77
CA PHE A 168 2.84 2.14 -9.32
C PHE A 168 3.15 1.23 -10.51
N PHE A 169 2.14 0.85 -11.30
CA PHE A 169 2.34 -0.08 -12.41
C PHE A 169 3.17 0.53 -13.54
N LEU A 170 3.05 1.83 -13.82
CA LEU A 170 3.92 2.49 -14.81
C LEU A 170 5.40 2.45 -14.40
N ILE A 171 5.72 2.79 -13.15
CA ILE A 171 7.10 2.80 -12.68
C ILE A 171 7.63 1.37 -12.54
N ALA A 172 6.84 0.44 -12.00
CA ALA A 172 7.24 -0.97 -11.90
C ALA A 172 7.53 -1.57 -13.28
N THR A 173 6.69 -1.29 -14.28
CA THR A 173 6.90 -1.73 -15.67
C THR A 173 8.12 -1.05 -16.30
N ALA A 174 8.31 0.26 -16.08
CA ALA A 174 9.48 1.00 -16.57
C ALA A 174 10.81 0.49 -15.98
N LEU A 175 10.77 -0.06 -14.76
CA LEU A 175 11.90 -0.72 -14.10
C LEU A 175 12.03 -2.21 -14.46
N GLY A 176 11.20 -2.71 -15.38
CA GLY A 176 11.29 -4.09 -15.89
C GLY A 176 10.67 -5.16 -15.00
N VAL A 177 9.86 -4.78 -14.00
CA VAL A 177 9.20 -5.75 -13.10
C VAL A 177 8.06 -6.49 -13.82
N PHE A 178 7.29 -5.77 -14.64
CA PHE A 178 6.16 -6.32 -15.39
C PHE A 178 6.31 -6.04 -16.88
N PRO A 179 5.75 -6.88 -17.77
CA PRO A 179 5.72 -6.61 -19.20
C PRO A 179 4.70 -5.50 -19.54
N PHE A 180 5.03 -4.63 -20.50
CA PHE A 180 4.15 -3.53 -20.94
C PHE A 180 2.77 -4.00 -21.44
N GLU A 181 2.68 -5.23 -21.95
CA GLU A 181 1.45 -5.83 -22.45
C GLU A 181 0.45 -6.14 -21.31
N ALA A 182 0.96 -6.47 -20.11
CA ALA A 182 0.12 -6.76 -18.95
C ALA A 182 -0.37 -5.49 -18.24
N LEU A 183 0.20 -4.32 -18.55
CA LEU A 183 -0.05 -3.07 -17.84
C LEU A 183 -1.54 -2.67 -17.79
N PRO A 184 -2.31 -2.70 -18.91
CA PRO A 184 -3.74 -2.37 -18.86
C PRO A 184 -4.54 -3.34 -17.98
N SER A 185 -4.20 -4.64 -18.03
CA SER A 185 -4.81 -5.69 -17.22
C SER A 185 -4.54 -5.48 -15.73
N LEU A 186 -3.25 -5.35 -15.38
CA LEU A 186 -2.83 -5.18 -14.00
C LEU A 186 -3.44 -3.92 -13.40
N MET A 187 -3.41 -2.79 -14.11
CA MET A 187 -3.98 -1.53 -13.63
C MET A 187 -5.49 -1.60 -13.42
N LEU A 188 -6.23 -2.12 -14.40
CA LEU A 188 -7.68 -2.22 -14.31
C LEU A 188 -8.10 -3.17 -13.18
N THR A 189 -7.52 -4.37 -13.15
CA THR A 189 -7.87 -5.41 -12.18
C THR A 189 -7.50 -4.96 -10.77
N ASN A 190 -6.31 -4.39 -10.57
CA ASN A 190 -5.90 -3.88 -9.26
C ASN A 190 -6.78 -2.73 -8.78
N TYR A 191 -7.11 -1.79 -9.65
CA TYR A 191 -7.96 -0.67 -9.27
C TYR A 191 -9.36 -1.15 -8.86
N LEU A 192 -9.96 -2.05 -9.64
CA LEU A 192 -11.26 -2.64 -9.34
C LEU A 192 -11.22 -3.49 -8.05
N LEU A 193 -10.16 -4.28 -7.85
CA LEU A 193 -9.98 -5.08 -6.63
C LEU A 193 -9.77 -4.18 -5.41
N LYS A 194 -8.91 -3.16 -5.48
CA LYS A 194 -8.69 -2.19 -4.38
C LYS A 194 -10.02 -1.54 -3.98
N CYS A 195 -10.74 -0.96 -4.94
CA CYS A 195 -12.02 -0.29 -4.68
C CYS A 195 -13.10 -1.28 -4.17
N GLY A 196 -13.21 -2.45 -4.81
CA GLY A 196 -14.22 -3.45 -4.48
C GLY A 196 -13.98 -4.10 -3.12
N ILE A 197 -12.73 -4.42 -2.80
CA ILE A 197 -12.37 -4.99 -1.51
C ILE A 197 -12.51 -3.95 -0.40
N GLU A 198 -12.12 -2.68 -0.62
CA GLU A 198 -12.37 -1.61 0.35
C GLU A 198 -13.86 -1.48 0.66
N ALA A 199 -14.72 -1.42 -0.35
CA ALA A 199 -16.16 -1.35 -0.16
C ALA A 199 -16.72 -2.58 0.61
N LEU A 200 -16.17 -3.78 0.34
CA LEU A 200 -16.58 -5.01 1.01
C LEU A 200 -16.09 -5.09 2.46
N PHE A 201 -14.87 -4.65 2.73
CA PHE A 201 -14.23 -4.76 4.06
C PHE A 201 -14.51 -3.56 4.96
N THR A 202 -14.98 -2.42 4.44
CA THR A 202 -15.43 -1.26 5.24
C THR A 202 -16.24 -1.66 6.50
N PRO A 203 -17.28 -2.51 6.43
CA PRO A 203 -18.02 -2.92 7.63
C PRO A 203 -17.19 -3.76 8.63
N VAL A 204 -16.23 -4.55 8.14
CA VAL A 204 -15.28 -5.31 8.99
C VAL A 204 -14.29 -4.37 9.66
N THR A 205 -13.75 -3.39 8.92
CA THR A 205 -12.87 -2.35 9.44
C THR A 205 -13.55 -1.59 10.58
N VAL A 206 -14.78 -1.13 10.38
CA VAL A 206 -15.55 -0.42 11.42
C VAL A 206 -15.72 -1.28 12.67
N ARG A 207 -15.95 -2.59 12.51
CA ARG A 207 -16.07 -3.52 13.66
C ARG A 207 -14.73 -3.71 14.37
N ALA A 208 -13.63 -3.86 13.64
CA ALA A 208 -12.29 -3.98 14.22
C ALA A 208 -11.88 -2.72 14.97
N VAL A 209 -12.14 -1.54 14.40
CA VAL A 209 -11.92 -0.23 15.03
C VAL A 209 -12.74 -0.12 16.32
N SER A 210 -14.04 -0.44 16.28
CA SER A 210 -14.91 -0.37 17.45
C SER A 210 -14.43 -1.29 18.59
N MET A 211 -14.01 -2.52 18.24
CA MET A 211 -13.43 -3.46 19.21
C MET A 211 -12.12 -2.95 19.81
N LEU A 212 -11.24 -2.36 18.99
CA LEU A 212 -9.96 -1.82 19.47
C LEU A 212 -10.16 -0.57 20.35
N LYS A 213 -11.07 0.34 19.97
CA LYS A 213 -11.45 1.52 20.78
C LYS A 213 -12.00 1.10 22.15
N HIS A 214 -12.83 0.06 22.20
CA HIS A 214 -13.31 -0.50 23.47
C HIS A 214 -12.21 -1.17 24.30
N ALA A 215 -11.21 -1.79 23.65
CA ALA A 215 -10.10 -2.46 24.32
C ALA A 215 -9.03 -1.48 24.85
N GLU A 216 -8.79 -0.38 24.14
CA GLU A 216 -7.81 0.67 24.51
C GLU A 216 -8.45 1.78 25.39
N ASN A 217 -9.78 1.86 25.48
CA ASN A 217 -10.53 2.83 26.28
C ASN A 217 -10.15 4.29 25.95
N GLU A 218 -9.86 4.57 24.68
CA GLU A 218 -9.61 5.90 24.14
C GLU A 218 -10.48 6.15 22.89
N ASP A 219 -11.09 7.34 22.86
CA ASP A 219 -11.85 7.86 21.72
C ASP A 219 -11.16 9.18 21.31
N TYR A 220 -10.05 9.06 20.58
CA TYR A 220 -9.25 10.20 20.17
C TYR A 220 -9.88 10.89 18.95
N TYR A 221 -10.38 12.11 19.13
CA TYR A 221 -10.89 12.95 18.05
C TYR A 221 -9.75 13.85 17.53
N ASP A 222 -9.34 13.68 16.27
CA ASP A 222 -8.36 14.56 15.59
C ASP A 222 -9.06 15.89 15.19
N VAL A 223 -9.20 16.81 16.15
CA VAL A 223 -9.88 18.12 15.93
C VAL A 223 -8.92 19.19 15.38
N ASP A 224 -7.61 19.07 15.61
CA ASP A 224 -6.60 20.11 15.30
C ASP A 224 -5.35 19.58 14.59
N THR A 225 -5.49 18.63 13.67
CA THR A 225 -4.32 17.94 13.08
C THR A 225 -3.92 18.51 11.72
N ASP A 226 -2.66 18.95 11.61
CA ASP A 226 -2.05 19.43 10.36
C ASP A 226 -1.76 18.25 9.42
N PHE A 227 -2.46 18.19 8.29
CA PHE A 227 -2.39 17.10 7.30
C PHE A 227 -1.09 17.10 6.47
N ASN A 228 -0.10 17.94 6.77
CA ASN A 228 1.12 18.07 5.99
C ASN A 228 2.12 16.91 6.25
N PRO A 229 2.44 16.04 5.27
CA PRO A 229 3.26 14.83 5.43
C PRO A 229 4.71 15.07 5.87
N PHE A 230 5.21 16.30 5.79
CA PHE A 230 6.63 16.63 6.02
C PHE A 230 6.92 17.31 7.36
N ARG A 231 5.91 17.65 8.17
CA ARG A 231 6.11 18.30 9.47
C ARG A 231 6.11 17.29 10.63
N PHE A 232 7.23 17.26 11.35
CA PHE A 232 7.45 16.40 12.53
C PHE A 232 7.42 17.17 13.86
N GLY A 233 6.84 18.38 13.90
CA GLY A 233 6.87 19.28 15.06
C GLY A 233 5.50 19.82 15.46
N ALA A 234 5.43 20.22 16.75
CA ALA A 234 4.27 20.52 17.60
C ALA A 234 2.97 20.97 16.92
#